data_AF-A0AAN6YM65-F1
#
_entry.id   AF-A0AAN6YM65-F1
#
_cell.length_a   1.000
_cell.length_b   1.000
_cell.length_c   1.000
_cell.angle_alpha   90.00
_cell.angle_beta   90.00
_cell.angle_gamma   90.00
#
_symmetry.space_group_name_H-M   'P 1'
#
loop_
_entity.id
_entity.type
_entity.pdbx_description
1 polymer ?
#
loop_
_entity_poly.entity_id
_entity_poly.type
_entity_poly.pdbx_seq_one_letter_code
_entity_poly.pdbx_strand_id
1 'polypeptide(L)'
;MGLAQSLSTTNSRRAETQKISAAEARSILDKQRLQRPVSPHLDIYDKQQTWFGGSIWQRFTGSGLSGGLYAFGLAYLAAPALGWHLESASLVAAFGALPVAAKVSLKFLAAWPFTFHALNGVRHLAMDLGYGFNRQTIVKSGWYIWGASLVGGLGLVFFL
;
A
#
# COMPACT_ATOMS: atom_id res chain seq x y z
N MET A 1 60.80 -37.96 31.34
CA MET A 1 61.21 -37.21 30.12
C MET A 1 60.10 -37.37 29.08
N GLY A 2 59.20 -36.39 28.98
CA GLY A 2 58.15 -36.35 27.96
C GLY A 2 58.35 -35.10 27.12
N LEU A 3 58.67 -35.28 25.84
CA LEU A 3 58.92 -34.20 24.88
C LEU A 3 57.61 -33.45 24.59
N ALA A 4 57.57 -32.15 24.88
CA ALA A 4 56.50 -31.27 24.46
C ALA A 4 56.60 -31.01 22.95
N GLN A 5 55.61 -31.48 22.18
CA GLN A 5 55.49 -31.15 20.76
C GLN A 5 54.94 -29.73 20.61
N SER A 6 55.71 -28.86 19.97
CA SER A 6 55.29 -27.52 19.59
C SER A 6 54.29 -27.60 18.42
N LEU A 7 53.00 -27.37 18.71
CA LEU A 7 51.97 -27.21 17.69
C LEU A 7 51.92 -25.74 17.24
N SER A 8 52.71 -25.42 16.21
CA SER A 8 52.53 -24.16 15.48
C SER A 8 51.49 -24.38 14.38
N THR A 9 50.25 -23.94 14.62
CA THR A 9 49.16 -24.03 13.65
C THR A 9 48.59 -22.65 13.29
N THR A 10 49.43 -21.64 13.13
CA THR A 10 49.00 -20.37 12.54
C THR A 10 48.96 -20.53 11.02
N ASN A 11 47.88 -21.13 10.51
CA ASN A 11 47.61 -21.19 9.07
C ASN A 11 47.24 -19.78 8.59
N SER A 12 48.25 -18.97 8.25
CA SER A 12 48.01 -17.68 7.60
C SER A 12 47.54 -17.95 6.17
N ARG A 13 46.23 -18.00 5.97
CA ARG A 13 45.66 -17.94 4.62
C ARG A 13 46.01 -16.58 4.04
N ARG A 14 47.06 -16.52 3.22
CA ARG A 14 47.33 -15.35 2.38
C ARG A 14 46.16 -15.25 1.41
N ALA A 15 45.31 -14.25 1.59
CA ALA A 15 44.28 -13.94 0.61
C ALA A 15 45.01 -13.47 -0.66
N GLU A 16 45.02 -14.30 -1.69
CA GLU A 16 45.58 -13.96 -2.98
C GLU A 16 44.69 -12.91 -3.63
N THR A 17 45.27 -11.75 -3.98
CA THR A 17 44.52 -10.65 -4.60
C THR A 17 44.81 -10.63 -6.09
N GLN A 18 43.75 -10.58 -6.90
CA GLN A 18 43.84 -10.38 -8.33
C GLN A 18 43.45 -8.94 -8.67
N LYS A 19 44.21 -8.28 -9.54
CA LYS A 19 43.80 -6.99 -10.12
C LYS A 19 42.71 -7.28 -11.15
N ILE A 20 41.48 -6.90 -10.82
CA ILE A 20 40.33 -6.98 -11.71
C ILE A 20 39.87 -5.59 -12.12
N SER A 21 39.24 -5.50 -13.29
CA SER A 21 38.61 -4.25 -13.73
C SER A 21 37.36 -3.93 -12.90
N ALA A 22 36.94 -2.66 -12.87
CA ALA A 22 35.71 -2.27 -12.15
C ALA A 22 34.45 -2.98 -12.69
N ALA A 23 34.40 -3.23 -14.00
CA ALA A 23 33.30 -3.95 -14.64
C ALA A 23 33.26 -5.43 -14.19
N GLU A 24 34.41 -6.07 -14.11
CA GLU A 24 34.54 -7.46 -13.66
C GLU A 24 34.18 -7.60 -12.18
N ALA A 25 34.67 -6.69 -11.34
CA ALA A 25 34.27 -6.59 -9.93
C ALA A 25 32.74 -6.46 -9.77
N ARG A 26 32.11 -5.62 -10.60
CA ARG A 26 30.65 -5.44 -10.58
C ARG A 26 29.92 -6.73 -10.95
N SER A 27 30.38 -7.43 -11.98
CA SER A 27 29.79 -8.69 -12.42
C SER A 27 29.82 -9.77 -11.33
N ILE A 28 30.92 -9.84 -10.56
CA ILE A 28 31.07 -10.77 -9.44
C ILE A 28 30.09 -10.41 -8.33
N LEU A 29 30.00 -9.13 -7.98
CA LEU A 29 29.06 -8.66 -6.95
C LEU A 29 27.61 -8.90 -7.35
N ASP A 30 27.26 -8.72 -8.63
CA ASP A 30 25.90 -8.96 -9.11
C ASP A 30 25.56 -10.46 -9.09
N LYS A 31 26.48 -11.34 -9.52
CA LYS A 31 26.33 -12.80 -9.36
C LYS A 31 26.13 -13.21 -7.90
N GLN A 32 26.88 -12.61 -6.97
CA GLN A 32 26.72 -12.86 -5.54
C GLN A 32 25.39 -12.34 -5.00
N ARG A 33 24.92 -11.16 -5.44
CA ARG A 33 23.64 -10.59 -5.01
C ARG A 33 22.44 -11.45 -5.44
N LEU A 34 22.50 -12.04 -6.63
CA LEU A 34 21.46 -12.95 -7.12
C LEU A 34 21.34 -14.23 -6.28
N GLN A 35 22.40 -14.66 -5.61
CA GLN A 35 22.41 -15.83 -4.73
C GLN A 35 22.00 -15.51 -3.29
N ARG A 36 21.90 -14.24 -2.91
CA ARG A 36 21.49 -13.84 -1.56
C ARG A 36 19.97 -13.86 -1.46
N PRO A 37 19.38 -14.59 -0.50
CA PRO A 37 17.94 -14.53 -0.29
C PRO A 37 17.53 -13.14 0.20
N VAL A 38 16.34 -12.71 -0.20
CA VAL A 38 15.68 -11.54 0.39
C VAL A 38 15.14 -11.95 1.75
N SER A 39 15.50 -11.22 2.81
CA SER A 39 14.93 -11.46 4.13
C SER A 39 13.41 -11.25 4.11
N PRO A 40 12.62 -12.08 4.80
CA PRO A 40 11.18 -11.85 4.89
C PRO A 40 10.92 -10.45 5.49
N HIS A 41 9.90 -9.76 4.96
CA HIS A 41 9.59 -8.39 5.36
C HIS A 41 8.11 -8.28 5.75
N LEU A 42 7.17 -8.24 4.80
CA LEU A 42 5.75 -8.02 5.08
C LEU A 42 5.14 -9.16 5.92
N ASP A 43 5.61 -10.39 5.72
CA ASP A 43 5.06 -11.58 6.37
C ASP A 43 5.42 -11.67 7.86
N ILE A 44 6.54 -11.08 8.27
CA ILE A 44 7.04 -11.16 9.64
C ILE A 44 6.95 -9.84 10.40
N TYR A 45 6.60 -8.74 9.72
CA TYR A 45 6.53 -7.43 10.35
C TYR A 45 5.27 -7.29 11.21
N ASP A 46 5.39 -6.55 12.33
CA ASP A 46 4.27 -6.28 13.22
C ASP A 46 3.16 -5.48 12.50
N LYS A 47 1.98 -6.09 12.40
CA LYS A 47 0.80 -5.51 11.75
C LYS A 47 0.15 -4.39 12.56
N GLN A 48 0.54 -4.19 13.82
CA GLN A 48 0.09 -3.07 14.64
C GLN A 48 0.79 -1.74 14.27
N GLN A 49 1.83 -1.80 13.44
CA GLN A 49 2.58 -0.63 13.00
C GLN A 49 1.81 0.20 11.97
N THR A 50 2.15 1.50 11.90
CA THR A 50 1.42 2.52 11.12
C THR A 50 1.25 2.18 9.63
N TRP A 51 2.15 1.38 9.04
CA TRP A 51 2.09 1.03 7.61
C TRP A 51 0.84 0.20 7.26
N PHE A 52 0.42 -0.72 8.14
CA PHE A 52 -0.74 -1.60 7.94
C PHE A 52 -2.06 -0.98 8.43
N GLY A 53 -2.01 0.28 8.87
CA GLY A 53 -3.17 1.12 9.17
C GLY A 53 -3.42 2.12 8.04
N GLY A 54 -3.42 3.41 8.37
CA GLY A 54 -3.82 4.46 7.43
C GLY A 54 -3.01 4.54 6.13
N SER A 55 -1.74 4.12 6.14
CA SER A 55 -0.88 4.23 4.95
C SER A 55 -1.32 3.31 3.80
N ILE A 56 -1.53 2.01 4.05
CA ILE A 56 -1.97 1.09 3.00
C ILE A 56 -3.39 1.41 2.52
N TRP A 57 -4.27 1.79 3.45
CA TRP A 57 -5.64 2.16 3.11
C TRP A 57 -5.71 3.45 2.28
N GLN A 58 -4.82 4.43 2.49
CA GLN A 58 -4.72 5.61 1.59
C GLN A 58 -4.46 5.19 0.15
N ARG A 59 -3.58 4.19 -0.05
CA ARG A 59 -3.24 3.67 -1.38
C ARG A 59 -4.43 2.92 -1.97
N PHE A 60 -5.03 1.99 -1.23
CA PHE A 60 -6.15 1.20 -1.73
C PHE A 60 -7.38 2.05 -2.06
N THR A 61 -7.76 2.99 -1.20
CA THR A 61 -8.88 3.88 -1.48
C THR A 61 -8.57 4.81 -2.66
N GLY A 62 -7.35 5.33 -2.75
CA GLY A 62 -6.92 6.18 -3.87
C GLY A 62 -6.93 5.43 -5.20
N SER A 63 -6.27 4.27 -5.26
CA SER A 63 -6.26 3.42 -6.44
C SER A 63 -7.65 2.93 -6.82
N GLY A 64 -8.51 2.61 -5.85
CA GLY A 64 -9.89 2.21 -6.09
C GLY A 64 -10.73 3.35 -6.70
N LEU A 65 -10.62 4.57 -6.16
CA LEU A 65 -11.32 5.75 -6.67
C LEU A 65 -10.83 6.12 -8.07
N SER A 66 -9.52 6.20 -8.29
CA SER A 66 -8.94 6.47 -9.61
C SER A 66 -9.29 5.37 -10.61
N GLY A 67 -9.19 4.11 -10.22
CA GLY A 67 -9.56 2.96 -11.04
C GLY A 67 -11.03 3.01 -11.44
N GLY A 68 -11.93 3.30 -10.50
CA GLY A 68 -13.36 3.46 -10.76
C GLY A 68 -13.64 4.62 -11.73
N LEU A 69 -12.98 5.76 -11.55
CA LEU A 69 -13.12 6.92 -12.45
C LEU A 69 -12.68 6.58 -13.88
N TYR A 70 -11.50 6.00 -14.05
CA TYR A 70 -10.98 5.64 -15.38
C TYR A 70 -11.79 4.51 -16.02
N ALA A 71 -12.15 3.48 -15.26
CA ALA A 71 -12.97 2.38 -15.77
C ALA A 71 -14.33 2.88 -16.23
N PHE A 72 -15.01 3.72 -15.44
CA PHE A 72 -16.28 4.31 -15.84
C PHE A 72 -16.12 5.23 -17.05
N GLY A 73 -15.12 6.12 -17.06
CA GLY A 73 -14.89 7.03 -18.18
C GLY A 73 -14.62 6.31 -19.50
N LEU A 74 -13.79 5.25 -19.47
CA LEU A 74 -13.52 4.42 -20.64
C LEU A 74 -14.74 3.61 -21.08
N ALA A 75 -15.48 3.02 -20.14
CA ALA A 75 -16.71 2.30 -20.44
C ALA A 75 -17.77 3.22 -21.05
N TYR A 76 -17.92 4.43 -20.51
CA TYR A 76 -18.83 5.44 -21.03
C TYR A 76 -18.44 5.91 -22.44
N LEU A 77 -17.14 6.06 -22.71
CA LEU A 77 -16.64 6.37 -24.06
C LEU A 77 -16.92 5.23 -25.06
N ALA A 78 -16.75 3.98 -24.64
CA ALA A 78 -16.96 2.80 -25.48
C ALA A 78 -18.45 2.44 -25.66
N ALA A 79 -19.33 2.93 -24.78
CA ALA A 79 -20.74 2.54 -24.71
C ALA A 79 -21.49 2.62 -26.05
N PRO A 80 -21.39 3.71 -26.84
CA PRO A 80 -22.10 3.80 -28.12
C PRO A 80 -21.66 2.74 -29.14
N ALA A 81 -20.38 2.37 -29.15
CA ALA A 81 -19.83 1.38 -30.07
C ALA A 81 -20.22 -0.05 -29.68
N LEU A 82 -20.46 -0.29 -28.39
CA LEU A 82 -20.81 -1.61 -27.83
C LEU A 82 -22.31 -1.77 -27.57
N GLY A 83 -23.12 -0.73 -27.81
CA GLY A 83 -24.54 -0.72 -27.50
C GLY A 83 -24.85 -0.76 -25.99
N TRP A 84 -23.93 -0.27 -25.15
CA TRP A 84 -24.15 -0.21 -23.70
C TRP A 84 -24.88 1.07 -23.30
N HIS A 85 -25.76 0.95 -22.30
CA HIS A 85 -26.54 2.04 -21.73
C HIS A 85 -25.95 2.50 -20.40
N LEU A 86 -25.06 3.50 -20.46
CA LEU A 86 -24.37 4.09 -19.30
C LEU A 86 -24.78 5.54 -19.02
N GLU A 87 -25.78 6.06 -19.74
CA GLU A 87 -26.41 7.32 -19.44
C GLU A 87 -27.09 7.33 -18.07
N SER A 88 -27.16 8.51 -17.45
CA SER A 88 -27.65 8.68 -16.08
C SER A 88 -29.02 8.06 -15.83
N ALA A 89 -29.95 8.16 -16.80
CA ALA A 89 -31.29 7.58 -16.67
C ALA A 89 -31.26 6.05 -16.52
N SER A 90 -30.45 5.36 -17.34
CA SER A 90 -30.30 3.91 -17.31
C SER A 90 -29.60 3.45 -16.03
N LEU A 91 -28.57 4.18 -15.58
CA LEU A 91 -27.90 3.88 -14.32
C LEU A 91 -28.82 4.05 -13.10
N VAL A 92 -29.61 5.14 -13.06
CA VAL A 92 -30.57 5.39 -11.99
C VAL A 92 -31.65 4.31 -11.96
N ALA A 93 -32.19 3.92 -13.12
CA ALA A 93 -33.18 2.85 -13.22
C ALA A 93 -32.61 1.50 -12.74
N ALA A 94 -31.41 1.13 -13.20
CA ALA A 94 -30.74 -0.10 -12.80
C ALA A 94 -30.45 -0.12 -11.29
N PHE A 95 -29.92 0.97 -10.74
CA PHE A 95 -29.68 1.11 -9.31
C PHE A 95 -31.00 1.09 -8.51
N GLY A 96 -32.05 1.73 -9.03
CA GLY A 96 -33.38 1.77 -8.44
C GLY A 96 -34.06 0.40 -8.35
N ALA A 97 -33.75 -0.53 -9.26
CA ALA A 97 -34.27 -1.90 -9.24
C ALA A 97 -33.61 -2.81 -8.19
N LEU A 98 -32.47 -2.40 -7.61
CA LEU A 98 -31.75 -3.21 -6.63
C LEU A 98 -32.49 -3.34 -5.29
N PRO A 99 -32.31 -4.46 -4.56
CA PRO A 99 -32.79 -4.57 -3.19
C PRO A 99 -32.09 -3.54 -2.29
N VAL A 100 -32.78 -3.13 -1.21
CA VAL A 100 -32.30 -2.09 -0.29
C VAL A 100 -30.89 -2.38 0.22
N ALA A 101 -30.60 -3.64 0.59
CA ALA A 101 -29.28 -4.04 1.05
C ALA A 101 -28.19 -3.76 -0.01
N ALA A 102 -28.42 -4.11 -1.28
CA ALA A 102 -27.47 -3.86 -2.35
C ALA A 102 -27.28 -2.35 -2.61
N LYS A 103 -28.35 -1.55 -2.54
CA LYS A 103 -28.26 -0.09 -2.66
C LYS A 103 -27.38 0.52 -1.58
N VAL A 104 -27.62 0.13 -0.32
CA VAL A 104 -26.85 0.61 0.84
C VAL A 104 -25.38 0.18 0.72
N SER A 105 -25.12 -1.09 0.38
CA SER A 105 -23.75 -1.60 0.21
C SER A 105 -23.00 -0.87 -0.91
N LEU A 106 -23.60 -0.69 -2.09
CA LEU A 106 -22.96 0.01 -3.21
C LEU A 106 -22.70 1.48 -2.89
N LYS A 107 -23.68 2.17 -2.28
CA LYS A 107 -23.46 3.56 -1.81
C LYS A 107 -22.30 3.62 -0.83
N PHE A 108 -22.24 2.71 0.14
CA PHE A 108 -21.18 2.71 1.15
C PHE A 108 -19.81 2.37 0.55
N LEU A 109 -19.75 1.42 -0.39
CA LEU A 109 -18.53 1.07 -1.12
C LEU A 109 -17.96 2.23 -1.96
N ALA A 110 -18.79 3.18 -2.39
CA ALA A 110 -18.32 4.41 -3.01
C ALA A 110 -17.98 5.50 -1.96
N ALA A 111 -18.86 5.69 -0.97
CA ALA A 111 -18.77 6.79 0.00
C ALA A 111 -17.64 6.63 1.02
N TRP A 112 -17.42 5.42 1.56
CA TRP A 112 -16.41 5.21 2.59
C TRP A 112 -14.98 5.38 2.05
N PRO A 113 -14.58 4.79 0.90
CA PRO A 113 -13.25 5.05 0.35
C PRO A 113 -13.00 6.53 0.07
N PHE A 114 -14.00 7.26 -0.44
CA PHE A 114 -13.90 8.71 -0.66
C PHE A 114 -13.63 9.47 0.65
N THR A 115 -14.46 9.25 1.66
CA THR A 115 -14.33 9.95 2.96
C THR A 115 -13.03 9.59 3.67
N PHE A 116 -12.64 8.32 3.67
CA PHE A 116 -11.35 7.87 4.20
C PHE A 116 -10.19 8.55 3.48
N HIS A 117 -10.16 8.49 2.14
CA HIS A 117 -9.06 9.02 1.34
C HIS A 117 -8.90 10.53 1.52
N ALA A 118 -10.02 11.27 1.56
CA ALA A 118 -10.02 12.71 1.77
C ALA A 118 -9.50 13.09 3.16
N LEU A 119 -10.06 12.49 4.22
CA LEU A 119 -9.68 12.82 5.60
C LEU A 119 -8.24 12.40 5.91
N ASN A 120 -7.86 11.18 5.53
CA ASN A 120 -6.49 10.72 5.73
C ASN A 120 -5.49 11.44 4.81
N GLY A 121 -5.93 11.89 3.64
CA GLY A 121 -5.18 12.79 2.77
C GLY A 121 -4.84 14.11 3.45
N VAL A 122 -5.81 14.75 4.13
CA VAL A 122 -5.54 15.96 4.94
C VAL A 122 -4.53 15.67 6.05
N ARG A 123 -4.62 14.52 6.73
CA ARG A 123 -3.62 14.09 7.71
C ARG A 123 -2.23 13.94 7.08
N HIS A 124 -2.12 13.39 5.87
CA HIS A 124 -0.87 13.30 5.13
C HIS A 124 -0.30 14.68 4.79
N LEU A 125 -1.12 15.60 4.30
CA LEU A 125 -0.69 16.98 4.03
C LEU A 125 -0.19 17.69 5.30
N ALA A 126 -0.83 17.47 6.45
CA ALA A 126 -0.34 17.99 7.73
C ALA A 126 1.03 17.40 8.11
N MET A 127 1.27 16.12 7.82
CA MET A 127 2.58 15.49 8.02
C MET A 127 3.63 16.04 7.06
N ASP A 128 3.27 16.31 5.81
CA ASP A 128 4.19 16.92 4.84
C ASP A 128 4.63 18.33 5.29
N LEU A 129 3.78 19.03 6.06
CA LEU A 129 4.09 20.31 6.70
C LEU A 129 4.86 20.18 8.03
N GLY A 130 5.22 18.97 8.47
CA GLY A 130 5.98 18.76 9.71
C GLY A 130 5.13 18.53 10.96
N TYR A 131 3.81 18.39 10.87
CA TYR A 131 2.93 18.24 12.03
C TYR A 131 2.63 16.78 12.39
N GLY A 132 2.46 16.52 13.69
CA GLY A 132 1.84 15.28 14.18
C GLY A 132 2.72 14.02 14.20
N PHE A 133 4.05 14.16 14.19
CA PHE A 133 5.01 13.04 14.17
C PHE A 133 5.23 12.34 15.52
N ASN A 134 4.74 12.88 16.63
CA ASN A 134 4.86 12.17 17.90
C ASN A 134 4.00 10.89 17.88
N ARG A 135 4.49 9.81 18.50
CA ARG A 135 3.86 8.48 18.45
C ARG A 135 2.39 8.50 18.92
N GLN A 136 2.09 9.25 19.98
CA GLN A 136 0.73 9.31 20.52
C GLN A 136 -0.24 9.98 19.53
N THR A 137 0.17 11.07 18.90
CA THR A 137 -0.61 11.75 17.86
C THR A 137 -0.78 10.88 16.63
N ILE A 138 0.24 10.15 16.19
CA ILE A 138 0.11 9.21 15.06
C ILE A 138 -0.98 8.16 15.33
N VAL A 139 -0.99 7.56 16.53
CA VAL A 139 -1.98 6.55 16.93
C VAL A 139 -3.38 7.18 17.07
N LYS A 140 -3.50 8.29 17.80
CA LYS A 140 -4.79 8.98 18.01
C LYS A 140 -5.41 9.44 16.70
N SER A 141 -4.62 10.12 15.86
CA SER A 141 -5.06 10.58 14.54
C SER A 141 -5.50 9.41 13.66
N GLY A 142 -4.80 8.27 13.70
CA GLY A 142 -5.22 7.05 13.00
C GLY A 142 -6.64 6.61 13.38
N TRP A 143 -6.94 6.51 14.68
CA TRP A 143 -8.28 6.16 15.15
C TRP A 143 -9.34 7.21 14.81
N TYR A 144 -9.02 8.50 14.88
CA TYR A 144 -9.93 9.56 14.45
C TYR A 144 -10.27 9.46 12.97
N ILE A 145 -9.30 9.18 12.11
CA ILE A 145 -9.54 8.99 10.67
C ILE A 145 -10.48 7.80 10.42
N TRP A 146 -10.27 6.67 11.10
CA TRP A 146 -11.17 5.51 11.00
C TRP A 146 -12.60 5.86 11.43
N GLY A 147 -12.77 6.46 12.61
CA GLY A 147 -14.09 6.83 13.11
C GLY A 147 -14.79 7.86 12.22
N ALA A 148 -14.10 8.96 11.88
CA ALA A 148 -14.66 10.05 11.10
C ALA A 148 -15.02 9.62 9.67
N SER A 149 -14.21 8.77 9.03
CA SER A 149 -14.52 8.25 7.69
C SER A 149 -15.71 7.29 7.70
N LEU A 150 -15.85 6.43 8.71
CA LEU A 150 -17.03 5.56 8.81
C LEU A 150 -18.30 6.37 9.04
N VAL A 151 -18.28 7.34 9.96
CA VAL A 151 -19.42 8.23 10.22
C VAL A 151 -19.76 9.05 8.98
N GLY A 152 -18.76 9.65 8.33
CA GLY A 152 -18.96 10.41 7.09
C GLY A 152 -19.50 9.55 5.95
N GLY A 153 -18.95 8.35 5.77
CA GLY A 153 -19.41 7.39 4.76
C GLY A 153 -20.87 6.98 4.98
N LEU A 154 -21.25 6.63 6.21
CA LEU A 154 -22.65 6.34 6.55
C LEU A 154 -23.55 7.57 6.38
N GLY A 155 -23.06 8.75 6.75
CA GLY A 155 -23.76 10.02 6.53
C GLY A 155 -24.11 10.23 5.06
N LEU A 156 -23.15 10.02 4.16
CA LEU A 156 -23.36 10.09 2.71
C LEU A 156 -24.31 9.02 2.17
N VAL A 157 -24.41 7.84 2.82
CA VAL A 157 -25.32 6.79 2.36
C VAL A 157 -26.78 7.12 2.66
N PHE A 158 -27.04 7.68 3.85
CA PHE A 158 -28.40 7.86 4.38
C PHE A 158 -28.97 9.27 4.19
N PHE A 159 -28.11 10.29 4.05
CA PHE A 159 -28.52 11.69 3.93
C PHE A 159 -28.21 12.33 2.56
N LEU A 160 -27.58 11.58 1.66
CA LEU A 160 -27.34 11.93 0.26
C LEU A 160 -27.78 10.76 -0.65
#